data_AF-B3MIF0-F1
#
_entry.id   AF-B3MIF0-F1
#
_cell.length_a   1.000
_cell.length_b   1.000
_cell.length_c   1.000
_cell.angle_alpha   90.00
_cell.angle_beta   90.00
_cell.angle_gamma   90.00
#
_symmetry.space_group_name_H-M   'P 1'
#
loop_
_entity.id
_entity.type
_entity.pdbx_description
1 polymer ?
#
loop_
_entity_poly.entity_id
_entity_poly.type
_entity_poly.pdbx_seq_one_letter_code
_entity_poly.pdbx_strand_id
1 'polypeptide(L)'
;MNSIGEDCNELKKQYDACFNSWFSERFLKGQTDDSACAPIFRVYQECVKRAMKEQKIELREIETEYTTSSEYDNSSSSGGKQQQSKS
;
A
#
# COMPACT_ATOMS: atom_id res chain seq x y z
N MET A 1 12.48 -0.81 -15.23
CA MET A 1 12.58 -1.38 -13.87
C MET A 1 12.04 -2.79 -13.93
N ASN A 2 12.72 -3.76 -13.32
CA ASN A 2 12.28 -5.16 -13.34
C ASN A 2 11.27 -5.44 -12.22
N SER A 3 10.46 -6.48 -12.38
CA SER A 3 9.59 -7.03 -11.35
C SER A 3 10.36 -8.00 -10.45
N ILE A 4 9.71 -8.47 -9.39
CA ILE A 4 10.25 -9.47 -8.44
C ILE A 4 10.47 -10.82 -9.13
N GLY A 5 9.56 -11.22 -10.02
CA GLY A 5 9.70 -12.38 -10.91
C GLY A 5 10.08 -11.92 -12.31
N GLU A 6 11.07 -12.57 -12.93
CA GLU A 6 11.50 -12.23 -14.30
C GLU A 6 10.39 -12.48 -15.33
N ASP A 7 9.56 -13.49 -15.09
CA ASP A 7 8.37 -13.83 -15.88
C ASP A 7 7.28 -12.73 -15.81
N CYS A 8 7.28 -11.93 -14.74
CA CYS A 8 6.35 -10.82 -14.57
C CYS A 8 6.82 -9.50 -15.23
N ASN A 9 8.05 -9.45 -15.78
CA ASN A 9 8.62 -8.22 -16.33
C ASN A 9 7.80 -7.63 -17.47
N GLU A 10 7.32 -8.46 -18.39
CA GLU A 10 6.56 -7.99 -19.54
C GLU A 10 5.16 -7.51 -19.14
N LEU A 11 4.50 -8.27 -18.25
CA LEU A 11 3.22 -7.88 -17.64
C LEU A 11 3.34 -6.55 -16.88
N LYS A 12 4.46 -6.35 -16.15
CA LYS A 12 4.75 -5.09 -15.47
C LYS A 12 4.82 -3.92 -16.44
N LYS A 13 5.59 -4.05 -17.54
CA LYS A 13 5.74 -2.98 -18.52
C LYS A 13 4.39 -2.57 -19.13
N GLN A 14 3.56 -3.55 -19.49
CA GLN A 14 2.24 -3.31 -20.05
C GLN A 14 1.32 -2.61 -19.05
N TYR A 15 1.30 -3.09 -17.80
CA TYR A 15 0.53 -2.47 -16.74
C TYR A 15 0.99 -1.04 -16.45
N ASP A 16 2.30 -0.83 -16.26
CA ASP A 16 2.88 0.49 -15.96
C ASP A 16 2.58 1.49 -17.08
N ALA A 17 2.70 1.08 -18.35
CA ALA A 17 2.36 1.93 -19.49
C ALA A 17 0.87 2.32 -19.50
N CYS A 18 -0.02 1.35 -19.29
CA CYS A 18 -1.46 1.61 -19.19
C CYS A 18 -1.78 2.55 -18.03
N PHE A 19 -1.26 2.24 -16.83
CA PHE A 19 -1.47 3.01 -15.62
C PHE A 19 -0.99 4.46 -15.77
N ASN A 20 0.19 4.69 -16.34
CA ASN A 20 0.73 6.04 -16.50
C ASN A 20 -0.11 6.91 -17.44
N SER A 21 -0.61 6.34 -18.55
CA SER A 21 -1.54 7.04 -19.46
C SER A 21 -2.88 7.29 -18.76
N TRP A 22 -3.47 6.27 -18.14
CA TRP A 22 -4.72 6.43 -17.38
C TRP A 22 -4.59 7.47 -16.26
N PHE A 23 -3.50 7.44 -15.50
CA PHE A 23 -3.26 8.34 -14.38
C PHE A 23 -3.20 9.79 -14.87
N SER A 24 -2.41 10.05 -15.91
CA SER A 24 -2.19 11.41 -16.44
C SER A 24 -3.42 11.96 -17.16
N GLU A 25 -4.12 11.11 -17.91
CA GLU A 25 -5.20 11.54 -18.80
C GLU A 25 -6.59 11.51 -18.17
N ARG A 26 -6.79 10.65 -17.16
CA ARG A 26 -8.09 10.38 -16.53
C ARG A 26 -8.07 10.75 -15.05
N PHE A 27 -7.25 10.08 -14.25
CA PHE A 27 -7.27 10.21 -12.80
C PHE A 27 -7.00 11.64 -12.34
N LEU A 28 -5.93 12.27 -12.84
CA LEU A 28 -5.59 13.66 -12.52
C LEU A 28 -6.64 14.68 -12.98
N LYS A 29 -7.54 14.29 -13.89
CA LYS A 29 -8.68 15.11 -14.36
C LYS A 29 -9.99 14.78 -13.63
N GLY A 30 -9.93 14.00 -12.57
CA GLY A 30 -11.08 13.61 -11.74
C GLY A 30 -11.88 12.41 -12.26
N GLN A 31 -11.42 11.73 -13.32
CA GLN A 31 -12.04 10.49 -13.79
C GLN A 31 -11.38 9.31 -13.08
N THR A 32 -12.09 8.69 -12.14
CA THR A 32 -11.55 7.66 -11.24
C THR A 32 -11.86 6.22 -11.65
N ASP A 33 -12.54 6.00 -12.78
CA ASP A 33 -12.81 4.66 -13.31
C ASP A 33 -11.50 3.98 -13.72
N ASP A 34 -11.12 2.93 -12.98
CA ASP A 34 -9.87 2.16 -13.13
C ASP A 34 -10.01 0.92 -14.03
N SER A 35 -11.19 0.71 -14.62
CA SER A 35 -11.50 -0.46 -15.44
C SER A 35 -10.58 -0.61 -16.67
N ALA A 36 -10.00 0.49 -17.16
CA ALA A 36 -9.12 0.52 -18.34
C ALA A 36 -7.90 -0.41 -18.21
N CYS A 37 -7.27 -0.46 -17.02
CA CYS A 37 -6.07 -1.25 -16.79
C CYS A 37 -6.32 -2.50 -15.93
N ALA A 38 -7.52 -2.66 -15.39
CA ALA A 38 -7.88 -3.74 -14.47
C ALA A 38 -7.61 -5.17 -15.02
N PRO A 39 -7.88 -5.50 -16.31
CA PRO A 39 -7.57 -6.83 -16.84
C PRO A 39 -6.07 -7.15 -16.83
N ILE A 40 -5.23 -6.18 -17.22
CA ILE A 40 -3.77 -6.32 -17.25
C ILE A 40 -3.24 -6.42 -15.81
N PHE A 41 -3.78 -5.58 -14.92
CA PHE A 41 -3.41 -5.57 -13.52
C PHE A 41 -3.66 -6.91 -12.84
N ARG A 42 -4.80 -7.56 -13.09
CA ARG A 42 -5.12 -8.87 -12.48
C ARG A 42 -4.07 -9.92 -12.82
N VAL A 43 -3.70 -10.04 -14.09
CA VAL A 43 -2.70 -11.03 -14.55
C VAL A 43 -1.32 -10.70 -13.98
N TYR A 44 -0.93 -9.42 -14.00
CA TYR A 44 0.32 -8.97 -13.40
C TYR A 44 0.37 -9.24 -11.88
N GLN A 45 -0.70 -8.92 -11.16
CA GLN A 45 -0.81 -9.10 -9.72
C GLN A 45 -0.72 -10.58 -9.33
N GLU A 46 -1.37 -11.47 -10.07
CA GLU A 46 -1.26 -12.92 -9.86
C GLU A 46 0.17 -13.42 -10.08
N CYS A 47 0.84 -12.96 -11.14
CA CYS A 47 2.24 -13.29 -11.41
C CYS A 47 3.14 -12.87 -10.24
N VAL A 48 3.02 -11.62 -9.78
CA VAL A 48 3.83 -11.12 -8.66
C VAL A 48 3.53 -11.87 -7.37
N LYS A 49 2.26 -12.14 -7.04
CA LYS A 49 1.88 -12.93 -5.87
C LYS A 49 2.52 -14.32 -5.88
N ARG A 50 2.61 -14.97 -7.05
CA ARG A 50 3.31 -16.25 -7.19
C ARG A 50 4.82 -16.08 -6.93
N ALA A 51 5.47 -15.14 -7.61
CA ALA A 51 6.91 -14.90 -7.47
C ALA A 51 7.31 -14.56 -6.01
N MET A 52 6.47 -13.79 -5.30
CA MET A 52 6.70 -13.46 -3.89
C MET A 52 6.65 -14.69 -2.98
N LYS A 53 5.72 -15.63 -3.22
CA LYS A 53 5.63 -16.89 -2.47
C LYS A 53 6.85 -17.77 -2.71
N GLU A 54 7.29 -17.88 -3.97
CA GLU A 54 8.48 -18.66 -4.34
C GLU A 54 9.76 -18.12 -3.67
N GLN A 55 9.86 -16.79 -3.54
CA GLN A 55 10.97 -16.13 -2.86
C GLN A 55 10.81 -16.03 -1.34
N LYS A 56 9.75 -16.62 -0.75
CA LYS A 56 9.44 -16.58 0.69
C LYS A 56 9.35 -15.15 1.25
N ILE A 57 8.82 -14.23 0.46
CA ILE A 57 8.57 -12.84 0.88
C ILE A 57 7.20 -12.79 1.56
N GLU A 58 7.19 -12.58 2.87
CA GLU A 58 5.97 -12.35 3.64
C GLU A 58 5.58 -10.87 3.58
N LEU A 59 4.43 -10.58 2.97
CA LEU A 59 3.79 -9.27 3.09
C LEU A 59 3.19 -9.16 4.48
N ARG A 60 3.90 -8.50 5.40
CA ARG A 60 3.26 -7.98 6.61
C ARG A 60 2.33 -6.85 6.18
N GLU A 61 1.07 -6.94 6.57
CA GLU A 61 0.14 -5.83 6.43
C GLU A 61 0.75 -4.63 7.15
N ILE A 62 1.09 -3.58 6.39
CA ILE A 62 1.52 -2.32 6.97
C ILE A 62 0.25 -1.71 7.56
N GLU A 63 0.11 -1.71 8.88
CA GLU A 63 -0.92 -0.94 9.56
C GLU A 63 -0.82 0.50 9.06
N THR A 64 -1.91 1.03 8.53
CA THR A 64 -1.98 2.38 7.99
C THR A 64 -1.93 3.36 9.15
N GLU A 65 -0.72 3.73 9.59
CA GLU A 65 -0.52 4.85 10.52
C GLU A 65 -0.91 6.15 9.82
N TYR A 66 -2.20 6.50 9.90
CA TYR A 66 -2.67 7.83 9.56
C TYR A 66 -2.36 8.76 10.74
N THR A 67 -1.10 9.19 10.88
CA THR A 67 -0.77 10.34 11.72
C THR A 67 -1.21 11.61 10.99
N THR A 68 -2.53 11.85 10.98
CA THR A 68 -3.01 13.22 10.88
C THR A 68 -2.49 13.93 12.12
N SER A 69 -1.56 14.87 11.93
CA SER A 69 -1.24 15.85 12.96
C SER A 69 -2.49 16.64 13.26
N SER A 70 -3.32 16.18 14.20
CA SER A 70 -4.23 17.05 14.92
C SER A 70 -3.39 17.80 15.95
N GLU A 71 -2.93 18.96 15.49
CA GLU A 71 -2.64 20.20 16.21
C GLU A 71 -2.83 20.18 17.74
N TYR A 72 -1.73 20.52 18.42
CA TYR A 72 -1.58 21.21 19.71
C TYR A 72 -2.75 21.15 20.70
N ASP A 73 -2.56 20.43 21.81
CA ASP A 73 -2.93 20.99 23.10
C ASP A 73 -2.03 20.53 24.25
N ASN A 74 -1.94 21.45 25.20
CA ASN A 74 -0.89 21.66 26.16
C ASN A 74 -1.04 20.75 27.42
N SER A 75 0.12 20.47 28.02
CA SER A 75 0.31 20.33 29.47
C SER A 75 0.26 18.95 30.15
N SER A 76 1.32 18.79 30.94
CA SER A 76 1.41 18.10 32.23
C SER A 76 1.41 16.57 32.27
N SER A 77 2.62 16.03 32.30
CA SER A 77 3.24 15.52 33.53
C SER A 77 2.37 14.67 34.46
N SER A 78 2.90 13.46 34.70
CA SER A 78 2.82 12.67 35.92
C SER A 78 1.58 11.79 36.11
N GLY A 79 1.80 10.50 35.91
CA GLY A 79 0.85 9.44 36.12
C GLY A 79 0.44 9.30 37.59
N GLY A 80 -0.84 9.03 37.78
CA GLY A 80 -1.33 8.40 38.99
C GLY A 80 -0.94 6.92 39.02
N LYS A 81 -0.42 6.46 40.15
CA LYS A 81 -0.66 5.10 40.63
C LYS A 81 -1.20 5.18 42.05
N GLN A 82 -2.51 4.99 42.16
CA GLN A 82 -3.11 4.36 43.34
C GLN A 82 -2.63 2.91 43.39
N GLN A 83 -2.18 2.46 44.55
CA GLN A 83 -2.23 1.05 44.88
C GLN A 83 -2.64 0.90 46.36
N GLN A 84 -3.81 0.31 46.55
CA GLN A 84 -4.31 -0.22 47.82
C GLN A 84 -3.36 -1.32 48.32
N SER A 85 -3.11 -1.37 49.64
CA SER A 85 -3.46 -2.51 50.51
C SER A 85 -2.66 -2.54 51.83
N LYS A 86 -3.38 -2.39 52.95
CA LYS A 86 -3.42 -3.35 54.08
C LYS A 86 -2.08 -3.70 54.77
N SER A 87 -1.82 -3.12 55.94
CA SER A 87 -1.92 -3.80 57.26
C SER A 87 -1.61 -2.85 58.41
#